data_AF-A0A2T9ZJS6-F1
#
_entry.id   AF-A0A2T9ZJS6-F1
#
_cell.length_a   1.000
_cell.length_b   1.000
_cell.length_c   1.000
_cell.angle_alpha   90.00
_cell.angle_beta   90.00
_cell.angle_gamma   90.00
#
_symmetry.space_group_name_H-M   'P 1'
#
loop_
_entity.id
_entity.type
_entity.pdbx_description
1 polymer ?
#
loop_
_entity_poly.entity_id
_entity_poly.type
_entity_poly.pdbx_seq_one_letter_code
_entity_poly.pdbx_strand_id
1 'polypeptide(L)'
;MEQEDNAIESHGLVQLVFDTGSGSDSQSGSDSEEYSLFSSKSTRRKLTPVSEIRYTPRCEVDKWYDRESELEFEGWQRMKNGPNEILFTIEKLYFERDYQRSLSLCSKYIRGLEKQGKLGLKSTVIREILEIAALCCVKLEEYEQAIEYAKLHKKDFKQIILLLKLKNRDSGHFYFRGNVFRECGLVFDSISEYITYLTDRKNDPQVWEYLGKDLLVLHESPQLVLDRLDLNLPKFESSDVTENTLDRTCYFFLILSLGCFLKSLAVLSDCSTWSTQDFAIRRKRLQFDSVLDEISKCIQTVLSVQSSSEAISALGSEKFITVLKAYHKPTDYDSYVFNLDQLALIEKEITNCFDLILTNFGSTKENLDPESILHYSNWTLSNLYLGRGKNFDFDDDQKVDDL
;
A
#
# COMPACT_ATOMS: atom_id res chain seq x y z
N MET A 1 15.35 -2.51 -31.46
CA MET A 1 15.38 -3.75 -30.67
C MET A 1 14.84 -3.35 -29.32
N GLU A 2 13.52 -3.23 -29.28
CA GLU A 2 12.76 -2.61 -28.19
C GLU A 2 12.58 -3.64 -27.07
N GLN A 3 13.00 -3.28 -25.86
CA GLN A 3 12.72 -4.05 -24.66
C GLN A 3 11.24 -3.87 -24.33
N GLU A 4 10.49 -4.96 -24.37
CA GLU A 4 9.13 -5.02 -23.82
C GLU A 4 9.21 -4.87 -22.29
N ASP A 5 8.87 -3.68 -21.80
CA ASP A 5 8.59 -3.41 -20.39
C ASP A 5 7.29 -4.12 -19.98
N ASN A 6 7.40 -5.41 -19.66
CA ASN A 6 6.40 -6.14 -18.89
C ASN A 6 6.49 -5.75 -17.41
N ALA A 7 6.16 -4.49 -17.11
CA ALA A 7 5.89 -4.03 -15.76
C ALA A 7 4.51 -4.53 -15.32
N ILE A 8 4.55 -5.56 -14.47
CA ILE A 8 3.39 -6.11 -13.75
C ILE A 8 2.95 -5.06 -12.73
N GLU A 9 1.85 -4.38 -12.97
CA GLU A 9 1.36 -3.33 -12.07
C GLU A 9 0.69 -3.94 -10.84
N SER A 10 1.26 -3.68 -9.67
CA SER A 10 0.74 -4.09 -8.37
C SER A 10 -0.31 -3.12 -7.84
N HIS A 11 -1.38 -2.88 -8.61
CA HIS A 11 -2.61 -2.31 -8.07
C HIS A 11 -3.49 -3.48 -7.67
N GLY A 12 -3.99 -3.53 -6.43
CA GLY A 12 -4.68 -4.68 -5.81
C GLY A 12 -5.98 -5.17 -6.48
N LEU A 13 -6.15 -4.97 -7.79
CA LEU A 13 -7.24 -5.52 -8.59
C LEU A 13 -6.74 -6.78 -9.30
N VAL A 14 -7.27 -7.92 -8.87
CA VAL A 14 -6.93 -9.24 -9.39
C VAL A 14 -7.42 -9.36 -10.84
N GLN A 15 -6.51 -9.59 -11.78
CA GLN A 15 -6.85 -10.09 -13.11
C GLN A 15 -6.51 -11.59 -13.18
N LEU A 16 -7.54 -12.43 -13.32
CA LEU A 16 -7.38 -13.83 -13.67
C LEU A 16 -7.05 -13.89 -15.17
N VAL A 17 -5.79 -14.16 -15.50
CA VAL A 17 -5.41 -14.50 -16.87
C VAL A 17 -5.84 -15.95 -17.10
N PHE A 18 -6.86 -16.15 -17.95
CA PHE A 18 -7.16 -17.47 -18.49
C PHE A 18 -6.22 -17.73 -19.64
N ASP A 19 -5.29 -18.66 -19.43
CA ASP A 19 -4.39 -19.14 -20.46
C ASP A 19 -5.20 -19.95 -21.48
N THR A 20 -5.48 -19.37 -22.65
CA THR A 20 -6.09 -20.09 -23.78
C THR A 20 -5.00 -20.76 -24.62
N GLY A 21 -4.21 -21.61 -23.95
CA GLY A 21 -3.30 -22.54 -24.61
C GLY A 21 -4.04 -23.78 -25.07
N SER A 22 -4.37 -23.86 -26.36
CA SER A 22 -4.82 -25.09 -27.02
C SER A 22 -3.67 -26.11 -27.04
N GLY A 23 -3.60 -26.95 -26.01
CA GLY A 23 -2.72 -28.12 -25.94
C GLY A 23 -3.54 -29.40 -25.83
N SER A 24 -3.89 -29.97 -26.97
CA SER A 24 -4.30 -31.37 -27.04
C SER A 24 -3.14 -32.24 -26.59
N ASP A 25 -3.27 -32.97 -25.48
CA ASP A 25 -2.85 -34.36 -25.44
C ASP A 25 -3.52 -35.11 -24.29
N SER A 26 -4.29 -36.10 -24.69
CA SER A 26 -4.91 -37.10 -23.84
C SER A 26 -3.86 -38.04 -23.25
N GLN A 27 -3.83 -38.19 -21.93
CA GLN A 27 -3.51 -39.47 -21.34
C GLN A 27 -4.22 -39.68 -19.99
N SER A 28 -4.94 -40.79 -19.98
CA SER A 28 -5.70 -41.38 -18.89
C SER A 28 -4.81 -41.82 -17.72
N GLY A 29 -5.16 -41.42 -16.51
CA GLY A 29 -4.60 -41.95 -15.27
C GLY A 29 -5.62 -41.82 -14.14
N SER A 30 -6.37 -42.89 -13.91
CA SER A 30 -7.11 -43.18 -12.69
C SER A 30 -6.23 -42.94 -11.47
N ASP A 31 -6.67 -42.09 -10.53
CA ASP A 31 -6.83 -42.48 -9.13
C ASP A 31 -7.65 -41.42 -8.39
N SER A 32 -8.75 -41.90 -7.83
CA SER A 32 -9.76 -41.14 -7.11
C SER A 32 -9.32 -40.87 -5.68
N GLU A 33 -8.89 -39.65 -5.37
CA GLU A 33 -8.93 -39.14 -4.01
C GLU A 33 -10.16 -38.23 -3.81
N GLU A 34 -10.97 -38.69 -2.88
CA GLU A 34 -12.32 -38.26 -2.57
C GLU A 34 -12.30 -36.93 -1.82
N TYR A 35 -12.55 -35.81 -2.51
CA TYR A 35 -12.77 -34.50 -1.88
C TYR A 35 -14.12 -34.48 -1.12
N SER A 36 -14.12 -35.00 0.10
CA SER A 36 -15.26 -34.90 1.04
C SER A 36 -15.09 -33.72 2.00
N LEU A 37 -15.27 -32.49 1.50
CA LEU A 37 -15.17 -31.26 2.31
C LEU A 37 -16.47 -30.45 2.39
N PHE A 38 -17.56 -30.94 1.77
CA PHE A 38 -18.87 -30.29 1.82
C PHE A 38 -20.01 -31.27 2.10
N SER A 39 -19.96 -31.98 3.24
CA SER A 39 -21.11 -32.72 3.75
C SER A 39 -21.99 -31.86 4.65
N SER A 40 -22.50 -30.73 4.14
CA SER A 40 -23.62 -30.03 4.75
C SER A 40 -24.89 -30.35 3.96
N LYS A 41 -25.92 -30.80 4.67
CA LYS A 41 -27.23 -31.22 4.15
C LYS A 41 -27.87 -30.11 3.32
N SER A 42 -27.56 -30.06 2.04
CA SER A 42 -28.15 -29.10 1.10
C SER A 42 -28.92 -29.87 0.03
N THR A 43 -30.12 -29.36 -0.26
CA THR A 43 -30.94 -29.71 -1.41
C THR A 43 -30.03 -29.92 -2.61
N ARG A 44 -29.98 -31.15 -3.16
CA ARG A 44 -29.19 -31.50 -4.34
C ARG A 44 -29.55 -30.54 -5.48
N ARG A 45 -28.84 -29.43 -5.60
CA ARG A 45 -28.80 -28.64 -6.83
C ARG A 45 -28.22 -29.60 -7.86
N LYS A 46 -28.97 -29.92 -8.91
CA LYS A 46 -28.43 -30.65 -10.05
C LYS A 46 -27.20 -29.88 -10.53
N LEU A 47 -26.03 -30.40 -10.23
CA LEU A 47 -24.78 -29.92 -10.81
C LEU A 47 -24.81 -30.40 -12.24
N THR A 48 -25.06 -29.49 -13.17
CA THR A 48 -24.99 -29.77 -14.60
C THR A 48 -23.51 -29.84 -14.98
N PRO A 49 -23.02 -30.96 -15.53
CA PRO A 49 -21.66 -31.05 -16.05
C PRO A 49 -21.39 -29.91 -17.03
N VAL A 50 -20.21 -29.29 -16.97
CA VAL A 50 -19.84 -28.17 -17.87
C VAL A 50 -19.98 -28.57 -19.35
N SER A 51 -19.74 -29.84 -19.67
CA SER A 51 -19.93 -30.43 -21.00
C SER A 51 -21.39 -30.40 -21.50
N GLU A 52 -22.37 -30.29 -20.60
CA GLU A 52 -23.80 -30.17 -20.94
C GLU A 52 -24.27 -28.71 -21.07
N ILE A 53 -23.45 -27.75 -20.65
CA ILE A 53 -23.73 -26.32 -20.78
C ILE A 53 -23.37 -25.90 -22.21
N ARG A 54 -24.34 -25.98 -23.12
CA ARG A 54 -24.26 -25.38 -24.46
C ARG A 54 -24.53 -23.87 -24.37
N TYR A 55 -23.61 -23.15 -23.74
CA TYR A 55 -23.66 -21.70 -23.74
C TYR A 55 -23.11 -21.18 -25.06
N THR A 56 -23.92 -20.39 -25.75
CA THR A 56 -23.52 -19.65 -26.95
C THR A 56 -23.55 -18.17 -26.57
N PRO A 57 -22.43 -17.44 -26.65
CA PRO A 57 -22.39 -16.03 -26.30
C PRO A 57 -23.45 -15.26 -27.10
N ARG A 58 -24.39 -14.62 -26.41
CA ARG A 58 -25.39 -13.72 -26.99
C ARG A 58 -24.78 -12.34 -27.08
N CYS A 59 -24.69 -11.74 -28.26
CA CYS A 59 -24.10 -10.39 -28.40
C CYS A 59 -24.74 -9.33 -27.47
N GLU A 60 -26.03 -9.47 -27.16
CA GLU A 60 -26.77 -8.56 -26.28
C GLU A 60 -26.39 -8.65 -24.80
N VAL A 61 -25.92 -9.82 -24.34
CA VAL A 61 -25.68 -10.15 -22.91
C VAL A 61 -24.21 -10.49 -22.63
N ASP A 62 -23.49 -10.90 -23.66
CA ASP A 62 -22.14 -11.48 -23.60
C ASP A 62 -21.17 -10.77 -24.55
N LYS A 63 -21.62 -9.75 -25.29
CA LYS A 63 -20.80 -8.76 -26.02
C LYS A 63 -21.29 -7.31 -25.80
N TRP A 64 -22.00 -7.05 -24.72
CA TRP A 64 -22.41 -5.68 -24.35
C TRP A 64 -21.20 -4.73 -24.19
N TYR A 65 -20.02 -5.30 -23.91
CA TYR A 65 -18.72 -4.62 -23.83
C TYR A 65 -18.04 -4.34 -25.19
N ASP A 66 -18.55 -4.91 -26.30
CA ASP A 66 -18.09 -4.67 -27.67
C ASP A 66 -19.03 -3.71 -28.42
N ARG A 67 -19.88 -2.96 -27.71
CA ARG A 67 -20.64 -1.88 -28.36
C ARG A 67 -19.66 -0.76 -28.76
N GLU A 68 -19.09 -0.88 -29.96
CA GLU A 68 -18.35 0.16 -30.69
C GLU A 68 -19.21 1.42 -30.95
N SER A 69 -20.52 1.36 -30.71
CA SER A 69 -21.41 2.51 -30.79
C SER A 69 -21.11 3.51 -29.69
N GLU A 70 -20.84 4.76 -30.06
CA GLU A 70 -20.74 5.91 -29.16
C GLU A 70 -21.72 5.76 -27.99
N LEU A 71 -21.18 5.50 -26.80
CA LEU A 71 -21.95 5.33 -25.58
C LEU A 71 -22.88 6.54 -25.40
N GLU A 72 -24.19 6.35 -25.57
CA GLU A 72 -25.17 7.37 -25.19
C GLU A 72 -25.27 7.37 -23.66
N PHE A 73 -24.27 7.98 -23.05
CA PHE A 73 -23.94 7.97 -21.63
C PHE A 73 -25.16 8.26 -20.74
N GLU A 74 -25.98 9.23 -21.14
CA GLU A 74 -27.20 9.61 -20.43
C GLU A 74 -28.29 8.53 -20.45
N GLY A 75 -28.37 7.77 -21.54
CA GLY A 75 -29.30 6.66 -21.67
C GLY A 75 -28.98 5.54 -20.70
N TRP A 76 -27.70 5.14 -20.64
CA TRP A 76 -27.22 4.09 -19.73
C TRP A 76 -27.35 4.51 -18.27
N GLN A 77 -26.97 5.74 -17.91
CA GLN A 77 -27.07 6.20 -16.52
C GLN A 77 -28.52 6.12 -15.96
N ARG A 78 -29.54 6.19 -16.82
CA ARG A 78 -30.96 6.08 -16.44
C ARG A 78 -31.45 4.63 -16.37
N MET A 79 -30.75 3.68 -16.97
CA MET A 79 -31.09 2.25 -16.92
C MET A 79 -30.78 1.65 -15.56
N LYS A 80 -31.54 0.62 -15.17
CA LYS A 80 -31.36 -0.07 -13.88
C LYS A 80 -29.95 -0.64 -13.69
N ASN A 81 -29.37 -1.21 -14.73
CA ASN A 81 -28.03 -1.83 -14.70
C ASN A 81 -26.93 -0.93 -15.27
N GLY A 82 -27.29 0.18 -15.91
CA GLY A 82 -26.32 0.99 -16.64
C GLY A 82 -25.18 1.56 -15.79
N PRO A 83 -25.37 1.94 -14.50
CA PRO A 83 -24.23 2.29 -13.64
C PRO A 83 -23.15 1.21 -13.55
N ASN A 84 -23.53 -0.06 -13.45
CA ASN A 84 -22.57 -1.18 -13.40
C ASN A 84 -21.92 -1.42 -14.76
N GLU A 85 -22.68 -1.26 -15.85
CA GLU A 85 -22.14 -1.42 -17.21
C GLU A 85 -21.15 -0.29 -17.55
N ILE A 86 -21.41 0.94 -17.07
CA ILE A 86 -20.48 2.07 -17.17
C ILE A 86 -19.20 1.78 -16.38
N LEU A 87 -19.32 1.33 -15.13
CA LEU A 87 -18.16 0.95 -14.32
C LEU A 87 -17.31 -0.13 -15.00
N PHE A 88 -17.92 -1.20 -15.49
CA PHE A 88 -17.19 -2.25 -16.18
C PHE A 88 -16.45 -1.74 -17.43
N THR A 89 -17.08 -0.82 -18.17
CA THR A 89 -16.45 -0.19 -19.34
C THR A 89 -15.24 0.67 -18.91
N ILE A 90 -15.37 1.41 -17.82
CA ILE A 90 -14.29 2.19 -17.20
C ILE A 90 -13.14 1.28 -16.78
N GLU A 91 -13.44 0.17 -16.11
CA GLU A 91 -12.47 -0.84 -15.67
C GLU A 91 -11.74 -1.47 -16.87
N LYS A 92 -12.49 -1.90 -17.90
CA LYS A 92 -11.90 -2.44 -19.14
C LYS A 92 -10.91 -1.46 -19.75
N LEU A 93 -11.30 -0.20 -19.96
CA LEU A 93 -10.42 0.83 -20.52
C LEU A 93 -9.18 1.07 -19.64
N TYR A 94 -9.35 1.04 -18.31
CA TYR A 94 -8.23 1.16 -17.38
C TYR A 94 -7.24 -0.01 -17.52
N PHE A 95 -7.74 -1.25 -17.57
CA PHE A 95 -6.89 -2.44 -17.75
C PHE A 95 -6.25 -2.52 -19.14
N GLU A 96 -6.90 -1.99 -20.17
CA GLU A 96 -6.36 -1.81 -21.53
C GLU A 96 -5.36 -0.64 -21.62
N ARG A 97 -5.08 0.05 -20.50
CA ARG A 97 -4.20 1.23 -20.39
C ARG A 97 -4.67 2.45 -21.21
N ASP A 98 -5.95 2.49 -21.60
CA ASP A 98 -6.59 3.68 -22.18
C ASP A 98 -7.09 4.60 -21.06
N TYR A 99 -6.14 5.13 -20.30
CA TYR A 99 -6.42 5.96 -19.11
C TYR A 99 -7.19 7.23 -19.48
N GLN A 100 -6.94 7.81 -20.66
CA GLN A 100 -7.61 9.03 -21.10
C GLN A 100 -9.11 8.80 -21.33
N ARG A 101 -9.48 7.70 -22.02
CA ARG A 101 -10.91 7.38 -22.23
C ARG A 101 -11.57 6.91 -20.95
N SER A 102 -10.88 6.11 -20.14
CA SER A 102 -11.37 5.69 -18.82
C SER A 102 -11.69 6.91 -17.95
N LEU A 103 -10.75 7.86 -17.81
CA LEU A 103 -10.95 9.11 -17.08
C LEU A 103 -12.10 9.95 -17.67
N SER A 104 -12.18 10.07 -19.00
CA SER A 104 -13.28 10.79 -19.66
C SER A 104 -14.66 10.25 -19.28
N LEU A 105 -14.80 8.92 -19.20
CA LEU A 105 -16.05 8.27 -18.77
C LEU A 105 -16.30 8.47 -17.27
N CYS A 106 -15.27 8.35 -16.42
CA CYS A 106 -15.37 8.66 -15.00
C CYS A 106 -15.89 10.09 -14.77
N SER A 107 -15.27 11.09 -15.39
CA SER A 107 -15.66 12.49 -15.25
C SER A 107 -17.05 12.78 -15.84
N LYS A 108 -17.48 12.07 -16.89
CA LYS A 108 -18.87 12.15 -17.39
C LYS A 108 -19.87 11.61 -16.36
N TYR A 109 -19.54 10.50 -15.71
CA TYR A 109 -20.38 9.88 -14.67
C TYR A 109 -20.53 10.74 -13.43
N ILE A 110 -19.41 11.24 -12.92
CA ILE A 110 -19.39 12.13 -11.76
C ILE A 110 -20.21 13.40 -12.04
N ARG A 111 -19.97 14.08 -13.18
CA ARG A 111 -20.74 15.26 -13.60
C ARG A 111 -22.23 14.95 -13.81
N GLY A 112 -22.56 13.77 -14.33
CA GLY A 112 -23.93 13.32 -14.47
C GLY A 112 -24.65 13.18 -13.13
N LEU A 113 -23.98 12.63 -12.12
CA LEU A 113 -24.51 12.52 -10.76
C LEU A 113 -24.64 13.88 -10.07
N GLU A 114 -23.68 14.79 -10.27
CA GLU A 114 -23.74 16.16 -9.78
C GLU A 114 -24.97 16.91 -10.29
N LYS A 115 -25.20 16.87 -11.62
CA LYS A 115 -26.39 17.49 -12.24
C LYS A 115 -27.70 16.94 -11.69
N GLN A 116 -27.72 15.66 -11.30
CA GLN A 116 -28.89 15.01 -10.72
C GLN A 116 -29.04 15.25 -9.20
N GLY A 117 -28.09 15.94 -8.55
CA GLY A 117 -28.04 16.07 -7.10
C GLY A 117 -27.83 14.75 -6.35
N LYS A 118 -27.34 13.72 -7.07
CA LYS A 118 -27.19 12.34 -6.58
C LYS A 118 -25.77 11.97 -6.20
N LEU A 119 -24.83 12.92 -6.28
CA LEU A 119 -23.44 12.67 -5.90
C LEU A 119 -23.34 12.13 -4.46
N GLY A 120 -24.19 12.62 -3.55
CA GLY A 120 -24.29 12.15 -2.16
C GLY A 120 -24.80 10.73 -1.92
N LEU A 121 -25.22 10.01 -2.96
CA LEU A 121 -25.70 8.63 -2.82
C LEU A 121 -24.53 7.69 -2.53
N LYS A 122 -24.64 6.95 -1.43
CA LYS A 122 -23.69 5.89 -1.04
C LYS A 122 -23.83 4.67 -1.96
N SER A 123 -23.44 4.80 -3.23
CA SER A 123 -23.25 3.65 -4.11
C SER A 123 -21.82 3.11 -3.97
N THR A 124 -21.64 1.81 -4.12
CA THR A 124 -20.31 1.19 -4.29
C THR A 124 -19.69 1.64 -5.61
N VAL A 125 -20.51 1.71 -6.66
CA VAL A 125 -20.13 2.11 -8.02
C VAL A 125 -19.46 3.48 -8.07
N ILE A 126 -19.97 4.49 -7.35
CA ILE A 126 -19.34 5.83 -7.36
C ILE A 126 -17.99 5.81 -6.65
N ARG A 127 -17.78 4.93 -5.67
CA ARG A 127 -16.48 4.82 -4.99
C ARG A 127 -15.46 4.21 -5.93
N GLU A 128 -15.79 3.08 -6.55
CA GLU A 128 -14.93 2.41 -7.52
C GLU A 128 -14.60 3.33 -8.72
N ILE A 129 -15.58 4.09 -9.22
CA ILE A 129 -15.34 5.09 -10.27
C ILE A 129 -14.41 6.22 -9.80
N LEU A 130 -14.55 6.72 -8.57
CA LEU A 130 -13.64 7.73 -8.02
C LEU A 130 -12.23 7.19 -7.84
N GLU A 131 -12.09 5.93 -7.42
CA GLU A 131 -10.80 5.26 -7.31
C GLU A 131 -10.12 5.13 -8.67
N ILE A 132 -10.83 4.59 -9.67
CA ILE A 132 -10.28 4.46 -11.02
C ILE A 132 -9.97 5.83 -11.63
N ALA A 133 -10.80 6.85 -11.39
CA ALA A 133 -10.52 8.21 -11.82
C ALA A 133 -9.20 8.74 -11.24
N ALA A 134 -9.00 8.61 -9.93
CA ALA A 134 -7.76 9.02 -9.27
C ALA A 134 -6.54 8.26 -9.83
N LEU A 135 -6.66 6.94 -10.01
CA LEU A 135 -5.59 6.11 -10.58
C LEU A 135 -5.27 6.52 -12.03
N CYS A 136 -6.28 6.81 -12.85
CA CYS A 136 -6.07 7.34 -14.20
C CYS A 136 -5.33 8.68 -14.16
N CYS A 137 -5.75 9.61 -13.29
CA CYS A 137 -5.08 10.90 -13.13
C CYS A 137 -3.62 10.72 -12.72
N VAL A 138 -3.29 9.80 -11.80
CA VAL A 138 -1.89 9.48 -11.45
C VAL A 138 -1.11 8.99 -12.67
N LYS A 139 -1.70 8.10 -13.48
CA LYS A 139 -1.07 7.57 -14.71
C LYS A 139 -0.89 8.62 -15.81
N LEU A 140 -1.71 9.66 -15.80
CA LEU A 140 -1.65 10.79 -16.73
C LEU A 140 -0.87 11.98 -16.16
N GLU A 141 -0.26 11.84 -14.97
CA GLU A 141 0.46 12.90 -14.25
C GLU A 141 -0.42 14.12 -13.92
N GLU A 142 -1.75 13.96 -13.88
CA GLU A 142 -2.73 14.97 -13.48
C GLU A 142 -2.93 14.96 -11.95
N TYR A 143 -1.84 15.19 -11.20
CA TYR A 143 -1.80 14.98 -9.74
C TYR A 143 -2.82 15.81 -8.95
N GLU A 144 -3.09 17.06 -9.35
CA GLU A 144 -4.08 17.90 -8.67
C GLU A 144 -5.47 17.25 -8.69
N GLN A 145 -5.89 16.73 -9.85
CA GLN A 145 -7.17 16.04 -9.98
C GLN A 145 -7.17 14.68 -9.26
N ALA A 146 -6.04 13.95 -9.27
CA ALA A 146 -5.91 12.71 -8.52
C ALA A 146 -6.15 12.94 -7.01
N ILE A 147 -5.55 14.00 -6.47
CA ILE A 147 -5.72 14.41 -5.07
C ILE A 147 -7.18 14.78 -4.79
N GLU A 148 -7.83 15.53 -5.69
CA GLU A 148 -9.25 15.87 -5.53
C GLU A 148 -10.14 14.63 -5.47
N TYR A 149 -9.97 13.67 -6.39
CA TYR A 149 -10.73 12.42 -6.38
C TYR A 149 -10.46 11.57 -5.12
N ALA A 150 -9.20 11.46 -4.68
CA ALA A 150 -8.85 10.79 -3.43
C ALA A 150 -9.44 11.51 -2.19
N LYS A 151 -9.53 12.85 -2.20
CA LYS A 151 -10.16 13.63 -1.13
C LYS A 151 -11.68 13.53 -1.16
N LEU A 152 -12.33 13.47 -2.32
CA LEU A 152 -13.77 13.17 -2.41
C LEU A 152 -14.09 11.78 -1.81
N HIS A 153 -13.11 10.88 -1.83
CA HIS A 153 -13.18 9.59 -1.14
C HIS A 153 -13.02 9.71 0.39
N LYS A 154 -12.36 10.76 0.90
CA LYS A 154 -12.13 11.04 2.33
C LYS A 154 -13.25 11.95 2.87
N LYS A 155 -14.15 11.36 3.64
CA LYS A 155 -15.35 11.88 4.35
C LYS A 155 -15.38 13.36 4.83
N ASP A 156 -14.27 14.08 4.93
CA ASP A 156 -14.14 15.35 5.66
C ASP A 156 -13.66 16.55 4.82
N PHE A 157 -13.87 16.58 3.50
CA PHE A 157 -13.60 17.80 2.73
C PHE A 157 -14.69 18.86 2.95
N LYS A 158 -14.47 19.68 3.98
CA LYS A 158 -15.41 20.69 4.50
C LYS A 158 -15.69 21.87 3.54
N GLN A 159 -14.97 21.97 2.41
CA GLN A 159 -14.98 23.19 1.60
C GLN A 159 -15.46 23.04 0.15
N ILE A 160 -15.71 21.82 -0.35
CA ILE A 160 -16.39 21.63 -1.64
C ILE A 160 -17.42 20.51 -1.49
N ILE A 161 -18.68 20.96 -1.43
CA ILE A 161 -19.94 20.20 -1.51
C ILE A 161 -20.40 19.53 -0.20
N LEU A 162 -21.43 20.16 0.36
CA LEU A 162 -22.29 19.80 1.49
C LEU A 162 -22.95 18.39 1.44
N LEU A 163 -22.58 17.49 0.51
CA LEU A 163 -23.41 16.33 0.14
C LEU A 163 -22.73 14.95 0.22
N LEU A 164 -21.41 14.84 0.41
CA LEU A 164 -20.74 13.52 0.40
C LEU A 164 -20.32 13.06 1.79
N LYS A 165 -21.27 12.55 2.58
CA LYS A 165 -20.96 11.79 3.81
C LYS A 165 -20.70 10.32 3.49
N LEU A 166 -19.69 10.04 2.68
CA LEU A 166 -19.20 8.67 2.45
C LEU A 166 -18.42 8.22 3.70
N LYS A 167 -19.14 7.78 4.73
CA LYS A 167 -18.53 7.07 5.88
C LYS A 167 -18.07 5.71 5.37
N ASN A 168 -16.84 5.60 4.87
CA ASN A 168 -16.21 4.30 4.69
C ASN A 168 -14.99 4.17 5.60
N ARG A 169 -14.99 3.11 6.40
CA ARG A 169 -13.91 2.70 7.30
C ARG A 169 -13.24 1.42 6.81
N ASP A 170 -13.49 1.02 5.57
CA ASP A 170 -12.80 -0.12 4.99
C ASP A 170 -11.30 0.18 4.86
N SER A 171 -10.49 -0.69 5.47
CA SER A 171 -9.04 -0.74 5.32
C SER A 171 -8.59 -0.51 3.87
N GLY A 172 -9.22 -1.16 2.88
CA GLY A 172 -8.80 -1.05 1.47
C GLY A 172 -8.74 0.39 0.94
N HIS A 173 -9.57 1.28 1.47
CA HIS A 173 -9.60 2.67 1.05
C HIS A 173 -8.51 3.54 1.66
N PHE A 174 -8.08 3.23 2.88
CA PHE A 174 -6.90 3.87 3.47
C PHE A 174 -5.65 3.49 2.67
N TYR A 175 -5.52 2.22 2.29
CA TYR A 175 -4.45 1.75 1.40
C TYR A 175 -4.46 2.47 0.05
N PHE A 176 -5.61 2.55 -0.60
CA PHE A 176 -5.77 3.26 -1.87
C PHE A 176 -5.36 4.73 -1.76
N ARG A 177 -5.91 5.47 -0.78
CA ARG A 177 -5.59 6.91 -0.62
C ARG A 177 -4.12 7.14 -0.28
N GLY A 178 -3.53 6.30 0.58
CA GLY A 178 -2.11 6.35 0.88
C GLY A 178 -1.27 6.23 -0.40
N ASN A 179 -1.58 5.27 -1.26
CA ASN A 179 -0.87 5.13 -2.54
C ASN A 179 -1.03 6.36 -3.43
N VAL A 180 -2.25 6.89 -3.62
CA VAL A 180 -2.46 8.09 -4.44
C VAL A 180 -1.69 9.28 -3.87
N PHE A 181 -1.75 9.52 -2.55
CA PHE A 181 -1.03 10.61 -1.92
C PHE A 181 0.48 10.48 -2.04
N ARG A 182 1.03 9.26 -1.91
CA ARG A 182 2.44 9.00 -2.15
C ARG A 182 2.85 9.36 -3.58
N GLU A 183 2.13 8.84 -4.58
CA GLU A 183 2.44 9.10 -5.99
C GLU A 183 2.32 10.60 -6.34
N CYS A 184 1.47 11.34 -5.63
CA CYS A 184 1.33 12.80 -5.78
C CYS A 184 2.31 13.62 -4.91
N GLY A 185 3.25 12.98 -4.20
CA GLY A 185 4.22 13.67 -3.33
C GLY A 185 3.64 14.24 -2.02
N LEU A 186 2.40 13.89 -1.65
CA LEU A 186 1.78 14.27 -0.38
C LEU A 186 2.17 13.30 0.74
N VAL A 187 3.46 13.32 1.09
CA VAL A 187 4.11 12.37 2.02
C VAL A 187 3.38 12.27 3.36
N PHE A 188 3.01 13.40 3.98
CA PHE A 188 2.33 13.40 5.28
C PHE A 188 0.93 12.80 5.24
N ASP A 189 0.15 13.13 4.19
CA ASP A 189 -1.17 12.55 3.99
C ASP A 189 -1.07 11.05 3.73
N SER A 190 -0.06 10.61 2.97
CA SER A 190 0.25 9.20 2.73
C SER A 190 0.53 8.44 4.03
N ILE A 191 1.46 8.95 4.86
CA ILE A 191 1.80 8.38 6.17
C ILE A 191 0.55 8.24 7.05
N SER A 192 -0.27 9.29 7.13
CA SER A 192 -1.51 9.29 7.92
C SER A 192 -2.48 8.19 7.49
N GLU A 193 -2.68 8.01 6.18
CA GLU A 193 -3.55 6.96 5.64
C GLU A 193 -2.96 5.56 5.88
N TYR A 194 -1.65 5.36 5.70
CA TYR A 194 -1.01 4.06 5.96
C TYR A 194 -1.02 3.68 7.44
N ILE A 195 -0.85 4.63 8.36
CA ILE A 195 -0.98 4.37 9.80
C ILE A 195 -2.41 3.95 10.14
N THR A 196 -3.40 4.63 9.55
CA THR A 196 -4.80 4.27 9.75
C THR A 196 -5.08 2.87 9.19
N TYR A 197 -4.53 2.54 8.01
CA TYR A 197 -4.59 1.21 7.43
C TYR A 197 -3.97 0.13 8.34
N LEU A 198 -2.73 0.35 8.80
CA LEU A 198 -1.99 -0.61 9.63
C LEU A 198 -2.57 -0.73 11.04
N THR A 199 -3.33 0.25 11.52
CA THR A 199 -4.10 0.09 12.77
C THR A 199 -5.10 -1.06 12.64
N ASP A 200 -5.70 -1.25 11.46
CA ASP A 200 -6.65 -2.34 11.16
C ASP A 200 -5.95 -3.61 10.64
N ARG A 201 -4.90 -3.47 9.81
CA ARG A 201 -4.21 -4.54 9.08
C ARG A 201 -2.73 -4.67 9.46
N LYS A 202 -2.43 -4.59 10.76
CA LYS A 202 -1.12 -4.52 11.46
C LYS A 202 0.13 -5.06 10.75
N ASN A 203 0.03 -6.17 10.04
CA ASN A 203 1.16 -6.89 9.44
C ASN A 203 1.05 -6.97 7.90
N ASP A 204 0.77 -5.85 7.22
CA ASP A 204 0.94 -5.78 5.77
C ASP A 204 2.37 -5.34 5.41
N PRO A 205 3.19 -6.23 4.83
CA PRO A 205 4.59 -5.91 4.55
C PRO A 205 4.74 -4.83 3.47
N GLN A 206 3.81 -4.74 2.52
CA GLN A 206 3.86 -3.74 1.45
C GLN A 206 3.63 -2.35 2.01
N VAL A 207 2.69 -2.21 2.95
CA VAL A 207 2.43 -0.90 3.58
C VAL A 207 3.56 -0.50 4.52
N TRP A 208 4.18 -1.45 5.24
CA TRP A 208 5.40 -1.16 6.01
C TRP A 208 6.56 -0.68 5.12
N GLU A 209 6.75 -1.29 3.95
CA GLU A 209 7.74 -0.82 2.97
C GLU A 209 7.42 0.59 2.47
N TYR A 210 6.17 0.87 2.14
CA TYR A 210 5.73 2.19 1.69
C TYR A 210 5.88 3.28 2.75
N LEU A 211 5.56 2.97 4.00
CA LEU A 211 5.80 3.85 5.14
C LEU A 211 7.30 4.14 5.30
N GLY A 212 8.16 3.14 5.12
CA GLY A 212 9.62 3.32 5.11
C GLY A 212 10.09 4.28 4.01
N LYS A 213 9.56 4.14 2.79
CA LYS A 213 9.86 5.04 1.66
C LYS A 213 9.42 6.48 1.93
N ASP A 214 8.22 6.69 2.46
CA ASP A 214 7.72 8.02 2.80
C ASP A 214 8.59 8.70 3.87
N LEU A 215 9.04 7.96 4.88
CA LEU A 215 9.96 8.46 5.90
C LEU A 215 11.35 8.79 5.34
N LEU A 216 11.82 8.03 4.35
CA LEU A 216 13.08 8.33 3.66
C LEU A 216 13.00 9.64 2.88
N VAL A 217 11.85 9.93 2.24
CA VAL A 217 11.62 11.24 1.59
C VAL A 217 11.72 12.38 2.61
N LEU A 218 11.22 12.20 3.84
CA LEU A 218 11.37 13.20 4.91
C LEU A 218 12.84 13.37 5.35
N HIS A 219 13.63 12.31 5.34
CA HIS A 219 15.08 12.40 5.57
C HIS A 219 15.79 13.20 4.47
N GLU A 220 15.48 12.90 3.21
CA GLU A 220 16.11 13.52 2.02
C GLU A 220 15.64 14.96 1.76
N SER A 221 14.47 15.34 2.30
CA SER A 221 13.87 16.65 2.13
C SER A 221 13.65 17.37 3.47
N PRO A 222 14.71 17.86 4.13
CA PRO A 222 14.62 18.56 5.43
C PRO A 222 13.64 19.74 5.43
N GLN A 223 13.45 20.41 4.29
CA GLN A 223 12.51 21.52 4.16
C GLN A 223 11.05 21.09 4.41
N LEU A 224 10.65 19.90 3.93
CA LEU A 224 9.29 19.39 4.17
C LEU A 224 9.02 19.16 5.65
N VAL A 225 10.06 18.75 6.39
CA VAL A 225 10.01 18.54 7.84
C VAL A 225 9.83 19.88 8.56
N LEU A 226 10.61 20.90 8.17
CA LEU A 226 10.51 22.25 8.75
C LEU A 226 9.14 22.88 8.53
N ASP A 227 8.57 22.75 7.33
CA ASP A 227 7.28 23.35 6.96
C ASP A 227 6.10 22.75 7.74
N ARG A 228 6.21 21.48 8.18
CA ARG A 228 5.12 20.74 8.83
C ARG A 228 5.25 20.53 10.32
N LEU A 229 6.47 20.58 10.87
CA LEU A 229 6.64 20.63 12.31
C LEU A 229 6.18 21.97 12.92
N ASP A 230 5.65 22.88 12.08
CA ASP A 230 5.09 24.20 12.42
C ASP A 230 5.90 24.85 13.54
N LEU A 231 7.22 24.78 13.31
CA LEU A 231 8.23 25.10 14.27
C LEU A 231 8.18 26.59 14.53
N ASN A 232 7.30 26.97 15.45
CA ASN A 232 7.52 28.04 16.40
C ASN A 232 8.72 27.66 17.28
N LEU A 233 9.84 27.27 16.67
CA LEU A 233 11.14 27.20 17.29
C LEU A 233 11.28 28.56 17.99
N PRO A 234 11.32 28.61 19.33
CA PRO A 234 11.46 29.86 20.05
C PRO A 234 12.73 30.49 19.49
N LYS A 235 12.58 31.56 18.68
CA LYS A 235 13.61 32.18 17.83
C LYS A 235 14.99 31.78 18.34
N PHE A 236 15.53 30.67 17.86
CA PHE A 236 16.79 30.18 18.38
C PHE A 236 17.78 31.22 17.92
N GLU A 237 18.27 32.05 18.83
CA GLU A 237 19.09 33.22 18.52
C GLU A 237 20.48 32.83 17.95
N SER A 238 20.71 31.54 17.69
CA SER A 238 21.92 30.99 17.08
C SER A 238 21.55 29.96 15.99
N SER A 239 22.10 30.13 14.80
CA SER A 239 21.97 29.24 13.63
C SER A 239 22.37 27.79 13.92
N ASP A 240 23.31 27.59 14.83
CA ASP A 240 23.98 26.31 15.05
C ASP A 240 23.09 25.31 15.80
N VAL A 241 22.15 25.80 16.63
CA VAL A 241 21.22 24.93 17.39
C VAL A 241 20.09 24.42 16.49
N THR A 242 19.66 25.23 15.53
CA THR A 242 18.65 24.83 14.54
C THR A 242 19.18 23.79 13.57
N GLU A 243 20.42 23.95 13.11
CA GLU A 243 21.07 22.99 12.20
C GLU A 243 21.24 21.62 12.87
N ASN A 244 21.77 21.59 14.10
CA ASN A 244 21.95 20.34 14.84
C ASN A 244 20.61 19.62 15.16
N THR A 245 19.54 20.39 15.42
CA THR A 245 18.21 19.81 15.67
C THR A 245 17.61 19.22 14.40
N LEU A 246 17.79 19.89 13.26
CA LEU A 246 17.34 19.42 11.96
C LEU A 246 18.09 18.15 11.54
N ASP A 247 19.42 18.15 11.65
CA ASP A 247 20.26 16.98 11.34
C ASP A 247 19.85 15.75 12.15
N ARG A 248 19.59 15.93 13.45
CA ARG A 248 19.10 14.86 14.33
C ARG A 248 17.71 14.37 13.92
N THR A 249 16.84 15.27 13.47
CA THR A 249 15.49 14.94 13.01
C THR A 249 15.54 14.17 11.69
N CYS A 250 16.35 14.61 10.74
CA CYS A 250 16.59 13.88 9.49
C CYS A 250 17.21 12.51 9.76
N TYR A 251 18.21 12.43 10.64
CA TYR A 251 18.80 11.15 11.04
C TYR A 251 17.78 10.22 11.71
N PHE A 252 16.90 10.75 12.55
CA PHE A 252 15.79 9.98 13.12
C PHE A 252 14.86 9.38 12.06
N PHE A 253 14.47 10.16 11.04
CA PHE A 253 13.64 9.64 9.96
C PHE A 253 14.34 8.54 9.15
N LEU A 254 15.65 8.65 8.94
CA LEU A 254 16.45 7.61 8.30
C LEU A 254 16.44 6.29 9.09
N ILE A 255 16.68 6.34 10.41
CA ILE A 255 16.67 5.12 11.23
C ILE A 255 15.26 4.56 11.45
N LEU A 256 14.23 5.41 11.50
CA LEU A 256 12.84 4.98 11.58
C LEU A 256 12.41 4.29 10.27
N SER A 257 12.85 4.82 9.12
CA SER A 257 12.66 4.21 7.80
C SER A 257 13.31 2.82 7.73
N LEU A 258 14.56 2.68 8.20
CA LEU A 258 15.21 1.38 8.33
C LEU A 258 14.39 0.42 9.20
N GLY A 259 13.83 0.89 10.32
CA GLY A 259 12.93 0.11 11.16
C GLY A 259 11.71 -0.42 10.41
N CYS A 260 11.06 0.43 9.60
CA CYS A 260 9.91 0.04 8.76
C CYS A 260 10.29 -1.04 7.72
N PHE A 261 11.45 -0.92 7.06
CA PHE A 261 11.90 -1.94 6.12
C PHE A 261 12.23 -3.27 6.80
N LEU A 262 12.87 -3.24 7.98
CA LEU A 262 13.11 -4.44 8.79
C LEU A 262 11.81 -5.09 9.23
N LYS A 263 10.80 -4.28 9.59
CA LYS A 263 9.45 -4.77 9.90
C LYS A 263 8.80 -5.44 8.70
N SER A 264 8.87 -4.81 7.53
CA SER A 264 8.38 -5.40 6.27
C SER A 264 9.06 -6.75 5.99
N LEU A 265 10.39 -6.81 6.10
CA LEU A 265 11.17 -8.03 5.90
C LEU A 265 10.77 -9.14 6.89
N ALA A 266 10.58 -8.79 8.17
CA ALA A 266 10.15 -9.74 9.19
C ALA A 266 8.79 -10.34 8.86
N VAL A 267 7.81 -9.50 8.48
CA VAL A 267 6.48 -9.93 8.07
C VAL A 267 6.53 -10.84 6.82
N LEU A 268 7.34 -10.48 5.81
CA LEU A 268 7.51 -11.31 4.60
C LEU A 268 8.13 -12.69 4.90
N SER A 269 9.08 -12.71 5.82
CA SER A 269 9.79 -13.93 6.25
C SER A 269 8.88 -14.84 7.07
N ASP A 270 8.02 -14.26 7.91
CA ASP A 270 7.14 -15.00 8.81
C ASP A 270 5.85 -15.51 8.17
N CYS A 271 5.44 -14.92 7.05
CA CYS A 271 4.27 -15.36 6.34
C CYS A 271 4.50 -16.76 5.74
N SER A 272 3.87 -17.76 6.36
CA SER A 272 3.93 -19.18 5.96
C SER A 272 2.83 -19.56 4.96
N THR A 273 1.85 -18.69 4.74
CA THR A 273 0.61 -18.95 3.98
C THR A 273 0.68 -18.47 2.52
N TRP A 274 1.87 -18.23 1.97
CA TRP A 274 1.97 -17.86 0.56
C TRP A 274 1.44 -18.97 -0.34
N SER A 275 0.66 -18.56 -1.33
CA SER A 275 0.19 -19.45 -2.40
C SER A 275 1.39 -20.14 -3.07
N THR A 276 1.24 -21.43 -3.37
CA THR A 276 2.22 -22.22 -4.12
C THR A 276 2.24 -21.86 -5.61
N GLN A 277 1.37 -20.93 -6.05
CA GLN A 277 1.34 -20.47 -7.42
C GLN A 277 2.59 -19.64 -7.76
N ASP A 278 3.17 -19.90 -8.92
CA ASP A 278 4.40 -19.26 -9.41
C ASP A 278 4.34 -17.72 -9.39
N PHE A 279 3.19 -17.15 -9.74
CA PHE A 279 2.98 -15.70 -9.69
C PHE A 279 3.14 -15.14 -8.27
N ALA A 280 2.58 -15.80 -7.26
CA ALA A 280 2.68 -15.36 -5.87
C ALA A 280 4.11 -15.48 -5.34
N ILE A 281 4.80 -16.58 -5.67
CA ILE A 281 6.22 -16.79 -5.34
C ILE A 281 7.08 -15.70 -5.98
N ARG A 282 6.87 -15.41 -7.27
CA ARG A 282 7.60 -14.37 -8.00
C ARG A 282 7.35 -12.99 -7.39
N ARG A 283 6.10 -12.63 -7.08
CA ARG A 283 5.75 -11.36 -6.45
C ARG A 283 6.39 -11.21 -5.07
N LYS A 284 6.35 -12.27 -4.25
CA LYS A 284 7.03 -12.29 -2.95
C LYS A 284 8.52 -12.02 -3.11
N ARG A 285 9.18 -12.70 -4.06
CA ARG A 285 10.61 -12.51 -4.32
C ARG A 285 10.94 -11.08 -4.72
N LEU A 286 10.19 -10.50 -5.65
CA LEU A 286 10.39 -9.11 -6.07
C LEU A 286 10.25 -8.14 -4.90
N GLN A 287 9.27 -8.35 -4.03
CA GLN A 287 9.10 -7.53 -2.84
C GLN A 287 10.24 -7.72 -1.84
N PHE A 288 10.68 -8.96 -1.63
CA PHE A 288 11.80 -9.29 -0.75
C PHE A 288 13.09 -8.61 -1.22
N ASP A 289 13.39 -8.71 -2.53
CA ASP A 289 14.56 -8.09 -3.16
C ASP A 289 14.49 -6.55 -3.05
N SER A 290 13.31 -5.95 -3.28
CA SER A 290 13.06 -4.50 -3.09
C SER A 290 13.36 -4.06 -1.66
N VAL A 291 12.80 -4.75 -0.67
CA VAL A 291 12.99 -4.42 0.75
C VAL A 291 14.46 -4.57 1.18
N LEU A 292 15.16 -5.59 0.71
CA LEU A 292 16.58 -5.78 1.00
C LEU A 292 17.46 -4.68 0.40
N ASP A 293 17.15 -4.24 -0.83
CA ASP A 293 17.85 -3.13 -1.48
C ASP A 293 17.68 -1.84 -0.67
N GLU A 294 16.46 -1.53 -0.23
CA GLU A 294 16.19 -0.36 0.62
C GLU A 294 16.87 -0.45 1.99
N ILE A 295 16.90 -1.63 2.64
CA ILE A 295 17.65 -1.84 3.89
C ILE A 295 19.14 -1.55 3.67
N SER A 296 19.72 -2.07 2.58
CA SER A 296 21.13 -1.86 2.22
C SER A 296 21.44 -0.37 2.02
N LYS A 297 20.59 0.35 1.28
CA LYS A 297 20.71 1.80 1.08
C LYS A 297 20.65 2.56 2.40
N CYS A 298 19.64 2.32 3.23
CA CYS A 298 19.51 2.99 4.53
C CYS A 298 20.73 2.77 5.41
N ILE A 299 21.24 1.54 5.48
CA ILE A 299 22.45 1.21 6.25
C ILE A 299 23.66 1.98 5.73
N GLN A 300 23.88 2.01 4.41
CA GLN A 300 24.99 2.75 3.83
C GLN A 300 24.90 4.25 4.15
N THR A 301 23.71 4.83 4.05
CA THR A 301 23.46 6.23 4.41
C THR A 301 23.73 6.47 5.89
N VAL A 302 23.22 5.62 6.78
CA VAL A 302 23.46 5.71 8.24
C VAL A 302 24.96 5.69 8.56
N LEU A 303 25.72 4.82 7.90
CA LEU A 303 27.17 4.71 8.07
C LEU A 303 27.92 5.93 7.51
N SER A 304 27.39 6.58 6.47
CA SER A 304 27.99 7.79 5.92
C SER A 304 27.75 9.03 6.78
N VAL A 305 26.61 9.08 7.49
CA VAL A 305 26.22 10.21 8.33
C VAL A 305 26.96 10.21 9.67
N GLN A 306 27.42 9.06 10.17
CA GLN A 306 27.99 8.98 11.52
C GLN A 306 29.44 8.50 11.60
N SER A 307 30.26 9.34 12.23
CA SER A 307 31.57 9.01 12.78
C SER A 307 31.57 8.68 14.28
N SER A 308 30.40 8.58 14.97
CA SER A 308 30.41 8.64 16.46
C SER A 308 29.29 7.99 17.31
N SER A 309 28.41 7.09 16.83
CA SER A 309 27.54 6.30 17.74
C SER A 309 28.04 4.85 17.89
N GLU A 310 28.24 4.41 19.13
CA GLU A 310 28.62 3.03 19.47
C GLU A 310 27.57 2.01 18.96
N ALA A 311 26.28 2.36 18.99
CA ALA A 311 25.20 1.47 18.53
C ALA A 311 25.24 1.23 17.01
N ILE A 312 25.58 2.25 16.22
CA ILE A 312 25.77 2.11 14.77
C ILE A 312 27.11 1.50 14.44
N SER A 313 28.18 1.76 15.19
CA SER A 313 29.47 1.09 14.95
C SER A 313 29.38 -0.44 15.10
N ALA A 314 28.45 -0.94 15.93
CA ALA A 314 28.10 -2.35 16.00
C ALA A 314 27.36 -2.85 14.74
N LEU A 315 26.48 -2.04 14.15
CA LEU A 315 25.87 -2.29 12.84
C LEU A 315 26.89 -2.16 11.70
N GLY A 316 27.82 -1.22 11.75
CA GLY A 316 28.84 -0.94 10.74
C GLY A 316 30.05 -1.88 10.75
N SER A 317 30.03 -2.94 11.56
CA SER A 317 31.12 -3.92 11.56
C SER A 317 31.33 -4.46 10.14
N GLU A 318 32.59 -4.58 9.72
CA GLU A 318 32.97 -4.99 8.36
C GLU A 318 32.30 -6.33 7.96
N LYS A 319 32.01 -7.19 8.94
CA LYS A 319 31.22 -8.42 8.74
C LYS A 319 29.78 -8.15 8.27
N PHE A 320 29.09 -7.18 8.86
CA PHE A 320 27.71 -6.83 8.51
C PHE A 320 27.59 -6.27 7.09
N ILE A 321 28.49 -5.34 6.72
CA ILE A 321 28.54 -4.77 5.37
C ILE A 321 28.97 -5.83 4.34
N THR A 322 29.93 -6.69 4.68
CA THR A 322 30.37 -7.78 3.78
C THR A 322 29.26 -8.78 3.52
N VAL A 323 28.42 -9.04 4.51
CA VAL A 323 27.27 -9.93 4.42
C VAL A 323 26.13 -9.33 3.58
N LEU A 324 25.84 -8.03 3.72
CA LEU A 324 24.89 -7.34 2.84
C LEU A 324 25.45 -7.17 1.40
N LYS A 325 26.77 -7.02 1.24
CA LYS A 325 27.41 -7.01 -0.09
C LYS A 325 27.45 -8.41 -0.74
N ALA A 326 27.50 -9.48 0.06
CA ALA A 326 27.39 -10.85 -0.44
C ALA A 326 25.99 -11.14 -1.04
N TYR A 327 24.95 -10.43 -0.57
CA TYR A 327 23.59 -10.47 -1.13
C TYR A 327 23.49 -9.96 -2.58
N HIS A 328 24.46 -9.18 -3.06
CA HIS A 328 24.49 -8.72 -4.45
C HIS A 328 24.97 -9.78 -5.46
N LYS A 329 25.34 -10.99 -5.00
CA LYS A 329 25.65 -12.13 -5.88
C LYS A 329 24.60 -13.23 -5.75
N PRO A 330 23.83 -13.51 -6.81
CA PRO A 330 22.73 -14.45 -6.76
C PRO A 330 23.27 -15.86 -7.00
N THR A 331 23.74 -16.56 -5.97
CA THR A 331 23.92 -18.03 -6.13
C THR A 331 23.82 -18.89 -4.88
N ASP A 332 24.02 -18.42 -3.65
CA ASP A 332 23.87 -19.30 -2.47
C ASP A 332 23.22 -18.54 -1.30
N TYR A 333 21.99 -18.91 -0.97
CA TYR A 333 21.18 -18.32 0.10
C TYR A 333 21.66 -18.81 1.48
N ASP A 334 22.75 -18.25 1.98
CA ASP A 334 22.97 -18.11 3.43
C ASP A 334 22.53 -16.69 3.82
N SER A 335 21.21 -16.50 3.88
CA SER A 335 20.59 -15.24 4.28
C SER A 335 21.05 -14.86 5.68
N TYR A 336 21.79 -13.78 5.82
CA TYR A 336 22.03 -13.22 7.14
C TYR A 336 20.73 -12.70 7.72
N VAL A 337 20.32 -13.35 8.80
CA VAL A 337 19.18 -12.97 9.60
C VAL A 337 19.71 -12.03 10.67
N PHE A 338 19.17 -10.81 10.74
CA PHE A 338 19.41 -9.94 11.90
C PHE A 338 19.07 -10.73 13.16
N ASN A 339 20.03 -10.87 14.06
CA ASN A 339 19.72 -11.53 15.33
C ASN A 339 18.86 -10.60 16.20
N LEU A 340 18.15 -11.18 17.17
CA LEU A 340 17.25 -10.41 18.04
C LEU A 340 17.96 -9.27 18.78
N ASP A 341 19.23 -9.47 19.16
CA ASP A 341 20.03 -8.45 19.85
C ASP A 341 20.30 -7.22 18.96
N GLN A 342 20.56 -7.44 17.66
CA GLN A 342 20.75 -6.36 16.68
C GLN A 342 19.46 -5.60 16.43
N LEU A 343 18.34 -6.31 16.28
CA LEU A 343 17.03 -5.69 16.12
C LEU A 343 16.64 -4.87 17.35
N ALA A 344 16.91 -5.39 18.55
CA ALA A 344 16.70 -4.66 19.81
C ALA A 344 17.60 -3.42 19.93
N LEU A 345 18.84 -3.48 19.44
CA LEU A 345 19.74 -2.33 19.41
C LEU A 345 19.23 -1.22 18.48
N ILE A 346 18.74 -1.58 17.30
CA ILE A 346 18.12 -0.64 16.35
C ILE A 346 16.89 0.01 16.98
N GLU A 347 15.98 -0.79 17.54
CA GLU A 347 14.75 -0.28 18.19
C GLU A 347 15.07 0.67 19.37
N LYS A 348 16.12 0.37 20.14
CA LYS A 348 16.63 1.24 21.21
C LYS A 348 17.19 2.55 20.66
N GLU A 349 17.96 2.52 19.58
CA GLU A 349 18.50 3.74 18.94
C GLU A 349 17.37 4.63 18.42
N ILE A 350 16.37 4.07 17.72
CA ILE A 350 15.19 4.82 17.25
C ILE A 350 14.47 5.48 18.44
N THR A 351 14.30 4.74 19.54
CA THR A 351 13.67 5.27 20.76
C THR A 351 14.47 6.42 21.36
N ASN A 352 15.79 6.27 21.50
CA ASN A 352 16.66 7.32 22.04
C ASN A 352 16.60 8.59 21.20
N CYS A 353 16.67 8.46 19.87
CA CYS A 353 16.56 9.60 18.96
C CYS A 353 15.20 10.29 19.06
N PHE A 354 14.12 9.52 19.15
CA PHE A 354 12.78 10.07 19.30
C PHE A 354 12.62 10.83 20.62
N ASP A 355 13.06 10.27 21.74
CA ASP A 355 12.98 10.93 23.05
C ASP A 355 13.81 12.22 23.10
N LEU A 356 14.96 12.23 22.41
CA LEU A 356 15.80 13.42 22.28
C LEU A 356 15.14 14.50 21.40
N ILE A 357 14.46 14.11 20.33
CA ILE A 357 13.65 14.99 19.49
C ILE A 357 12.51 15.61 20.31
N LEU A 358 11.77 14.82 21.08
CA LEU A 358 10.71 15.31 21.94
C LEU A 358 11.24 16.33 22.96
N THR A 359 12.39 16.05 23.56
CA THR A 359 13.06 16.95 24.50
C THR A 359 13.43 18.27 23.83
N ASN A 360 13.99 18.23 22.61
CA ASN A 360 14.35 19.42 21.84
C ASN A 360 13.12 20.29 21.48
N PHE A 361 11.99 19.65 21.21
CA PHE A 361 10.73 20.33 20.88
C PHE A 361 9.86 20.64 22.11
N GLY A 362 10.35 20.42 23.33
CA GLY A 362 9.59 20.65 24.56
C GLY A 362 8.27 19.87 24.62
N SER A 363 8.19 18.76 23.90
CA SER A 363 7.01 17.93 23.75
C SER A 363 7.13 16.66 24.57
N THR A 364 6.00 16.05 24.93
CA THR A 364 5.96 14.72 25.57
C THR A 364 5.06 13.80 24.76
N LYS A 365 5.23 12.48 24.89
CA LYS A 365 4.45 11.48 24.14
C LYS A 365 2.95 11.63 24.35
N GLU A 366 2.53 12.12 25.53
CA GLU A 366 1.14 12.32 25.92
C GLU A 366 0.49 13.56 25.28
N ASN A 367 1.31 14.52 24.85
CA ASN A 367 0.85 15.83 24.37
C ASN A 367 1.10 16.05 22.88
N LEU A 368 1.35 14.98 22.12
CA LEU A 368 1.53 15.08 20.67
C LEU A 368 0.21 15.38 19.98
N ASP A 369 0.21 16.40 19.12
CA ASP A 369 -0.92 16.69 18.24
C ASP A 369 -1.20 15.46 17.35
N PRO A 370 -2.44 14.91 17.35
CA PRO A 370 -2.82 13.75 16.55
C PRO A 370 -2.58 13.87 15.04
N GLU A 371 -2.46 15.09 14.51
CA GLU A 371 -2.17 15.35 13.09
C GLU A 371 -0.69 15.62 12.82
N SER A 372 0.16 15.60 13.85
CA SER A 372 1.59 15.87 13.72
C SER A 372 2.39 14.65 13.25
N ILE A 373 3.49 14.91 12.53
CA ILE A 373 4.44 13.86 12.15
C ILE A 373 5.10 13.19 13.37
N LEU A 374 5.25 13.89 14.50
CA LEU A 374 5.76 13.30 15.73
C LEU A 374 4.76 12.28 16.31
N HIS A 375 3.45 12.54 16.23
CA HIS A 375 2.42 11.57 16.59
C HIS A 375 2.49 10.31 15.72
N TYR A 376 2.59 10.49 14.40
CA TYR A 376 2.75 9.38 13.45
C TYR A 376 4.05 8.60 13.67
N SER A 377 5.13 9.29 13.99
CA SER A 377 6.43 8.66 14.30
C SER A 377 6.36 7.87 15.61
N ASN A 378 5.71 8.40 16.64
CA ASN A 378 5.48 7.69 17.91
C ASN A 378 4.63 6.43 17.71
N TRP A 379 3.58 6.53 16.89
CA TRP A 379 2.75 5.37 16.54
C TRP A 379 3.58 4.31 15.82
N THR A 380 4.38 4.73 14.83
CA THR A 380 5.24 3.84 14.04
C THR A 380 6.22 3.10 14.95
N LEU A 381 6.97 3.84 15.78
CA LEU A 381 7.90 3.28 16.77
C LEU A 381 7.23 2.27 17.69
N SER A 382 6.03 2.60 18.19
CA SER A 382 5.27 1.73 19.10
C SER A 382 4.79 0.44 18.46
N ASN A 383 4.76 0.35 17.12
CA ASN A 383 4.26 -0.79 16.36
C ASN A 383 5.36 -1.54 15.57
N LEU A 384 6.63 -1.10 15.64
CA LEU A 384 7.75 -1.77 14.98
C LEU A 384 7.98 -3.18 15.54
N TYR A 385 8.14 -3.31 16.86
CA TYR A 385 8.37 -4.59 17.56
C TYR A 385 9.49 -5.43 16.92
N LEU A 386 10.64 -4.83 16.60
CA LEU A 386 11.72 -5.53 15.89
C LEU A 386 12.41 -6.56 16.79
N GLY A 387 12.67 -6.21 18.05
CA GLY A 387 13.34 -7.09 19.02
C GLY A 387 12.40 -8.10 19.71
N ARG A 388 11.08 -8.00 19.46
CA ARG A 388 10.07 -8.83 20.10
C ARG A 388 9.64 -9.88 19.07
N GLY A 389 10.21 -11.08 19.13
CA GLY A 389 9.88 -12.18 18.22
C GLY A 389 8.39 -12.57 18.26
N LYS A 390 8.01 -13.64 17.54
CA LYS A 390 6.61 -14.12 17.32
C LYS A 390 5.66 -14.20 18.54
N ASN A 391 6.12 -14.02 19.77
CA ASN A 391 5.32 -14.14 20.98
C ASN A 391 4.79 -12.77 21.46
N PHE A 392 3.87 -12.20 20.69
CA PHE A 392 2.72 -11.54 21.31
C PHE A 392 1.52 -12.46 21.11
N ASP A 393 1.59 -13.61 21.78
CA ASP A 393 0.34 -14.22 22.24
C ASP A 393 -0.30 -13.22 23.19
N PHE A 394 -1.49 -12.84 22.80
CA PHE A 394 -2.44 -12.04 23.52
C PHE A 394 -2.80 -12.78 24.81
N ASP A 395 -2.26 -12.34 25.95
CA ASP A 395 -3.07 -12.34 27.17
C ASP A 395 -4.12 -11.23 27.00
N ASP A 396 -5.19 -11.57 26.27
CA ASP A 396 -6.58 -11.16 26.46
C ASP A 396 -7.37 -11.37 25.13
N ASP A 397 -8.13 -12.47 25.09
CA ASP A 397 -9.42 -12.61 24.41
C ASP A 397 -9.59 -12.12 22.95
N GLN A 398 -8.76 -12.59 22.01
CA GLN A 398 -9.18 -12.61 20.60
C GLN A 398 -9.70 -14.00 20.23
N LYS A 399 -11.03 -14.12 20.17
CA LYS A 399 -11.72 -15.32 19.67
C LYS A 399 -11.51 -15.42 18.16
N VAL A 400 -11.51 -16.66 17.68
CA VAL A 400 -11.38 -17.08 16.27
C VAL A 400 -12.43 -16.43 15.33
N ASP A 401 -13.42 -15.71 15.86
CA ASP A 401 -14.43 -14.98 15.09
C ASP A 401 -13.93 -13.63 14.50
N ASP A 402 -12.67 -13.23 14.75
CA ASP A 402 -12.07 -11.97 14.25
C ASP A 402 -11.10 -12.14 13.04
N LEU A 403 -11.10 -13.31 12.39
CA LEU A 403 -10.52 -13.53 11.05
C LEU A 403 -11.64 -13.61 10.01
#